data_AF-E2N800-F1
#
_entry.id   AF-E2N800-F1
#
_cell.length_a   1.000
_cell.length_b   1.000
_cell.length_c   1.000
_cell.angle_alpha   90.00
_cell.angle_beta   90.00
_cell.angle_gamma   90.00
#
_symmetry.space_group_name_H-M   'P 1'
#
loop_
_entity.id
_entity.type
_entity.pdbx_description
1 polymer ?
#
loop_
_entity_poly.entity_id
_entity_poly.type
_entity_poly.pdbx_seq_one_letter_code
_entity_poly.pdbx_strand_id
1 'polypeptide(L)'
;GLKDVLQSGQGMRDDPMSVIITTAGFDKLGPCYQFREMCTEVLKGLKEDDTLFALIYALDEGDDWKDEKMWAKSNPNLGITVKSKYLREQVQKAINSPSEEVGIKTKNINMWCDAETVWIPDHYILNSSDNVEFERFRDMDCYMGIDLSSTSDLTCAAFMFPTSEKTYFKVKYYLPEMALQEKRFKELYGEWRRQGLITITPGNVTDYDYILNDILDIRDKVYIQKISYDSWNATQFTINAEDKGLPMEPFSQALGNFNRPTKEMERLLLSGKAVIDNNVINRHCFRNVAMARDRNGNTKPSKQFEEKKIDGVIAMLEALGGYLSSPRYGEFY
;
A
#
# COMPACT_ATOMS: atom_id res chain seq x y z
N GLY A 1 -20.20 -12.52 19.30
CA GLY A 1 -18.82 -12.59 18.75
C GLY A 1 -17.99 -13.62 19.51
N LEU A 2 -16.72 -13.83 19.14
CA LEU A 2 -15.83 -14.84 19.77
C LEU A 2 -15.73 -14.69 21.30
N LYS A 3 -15.68 -13.46 21.80
CA LYS A 3 -15.69 -13.14 23.25
C LYS A 3 -16.89 -13.76 23.97
N ASP A 4 -18.08 -13.57 23.42
CA ASP A 4 -19.34 -14.02 24.05
C ASP A 4 -19.40 -15.54 24.16
N VAL A 5 -18.90 -16.25 23.13
CA VAL A 5 -18.82 -17.72 23.12
C VAL A 5 -17.85 -18.22 24.20
N LEU A 6 -16.71 -17.54 24.36
CA LEU A 6 -15.71 -17.89 25.39
C LEU A 6 -16.21 -17.60 26.81
N GLN A 7 -17.02 -16.56 26.99
CA GLN A 7 -17.65 -16.24 28.28
C GLN A 7 -18.81 -17.19 28.59
N SER A 8 -19.71 -17.46 27.64
CA SER A 8 -20.84 -18.36 27.87
C SER A 8 -20.41 -19.80 28.19
N GLY A 9 -19.28 -20.24 27.64
CA GLY A 9 -18.69 -21.56 27.94
C GLY A 9 -18.22 -21.73 29.40
N GLN A 10 -18.21 -20.66 30.19
CA GLN A 10 -17.78 -20.69 31.59
C GLN A 10 -18.93 -20.91 32.59
N GLY A 11 -20.19 -20.94 32.13
CA GLY A 11 -21.37 -20.96 33.01
C GLY A 11 -21.52 -22.18 33.93
N MET A 12 -20.71 -23.22 33.74
CA MET A 12 -20.69 -24.43 34.61
C MET A 12 -19.60 -24.38 35.70
N ARG A 13 -18.82 -23.29 35.79
CA ARG A 13 -17.74 -23.14 36.78
C ARG A 13 -18.19 -22.26 37.94
N ASP A 14 -17.77 -22.61 39.15
CA ASP A 14 -18.11 -21.88 40.37
C ASP A 14 -17.39 -20.51 40.45
N ASP A 15 -16.12 -20.44 40.04
CA ASP A 15 -15.30 -19.22 40.05
C ASP A 15 -14.61 -18.97 38.69
N PRO A 16 -15.36 -18.60 37.63
CA PRO A 16 -14.77 -18.40 36.31
C PRO A 16 -14.01 -17.07 36.21
N MET A 17 -12.73 -17.13 35.82
CA MET A 17 -11.93 -15.94 35.51
C MET A 17 -11.58 -15.87 34.02
N SER A 18 -11.87 -14.73 33.40
CA SER A 18 -11.48 -14.41 32.02
C SER A 18 -10.40 -13.35 32.00
N VAL A 19 -9.31 -13.60 31.26
CA VAL A 19 -8.22 -12.63 31.06
C VAL A 19 -8.21 -12.20 29.60
N ILE A 20 -8.37 -10.90 29.35
CA ILE A 20 -8.33 -10.31 28.01
C ILE A 20 -7.16 -9.35 27.94
N ILE A 21 -6.23 -9.62 27.02
CA ILE A 21 -5.09 -8.76 26.72
C ILE A 21 -5.28 -8.26 25.29
N THR A 22 -5.24 -6.95 25.11
CA THR A 22 -5.37 -6.33 23.79
C THR A 22 -4.42 -5.15 23.65
N THR A 23 -4.14 -4.76 22.42
CA THR A 23 -3.34 -3.59 22.05
C THR A 23 -4.22 -2.68 21.21
N ALA A 24 -3.96 -1.37 21.26
CA ALA A 24 -4.62 -0.42 20.39
C ALA A 24 -4.49 -0.85 18.94
N GLY A 25 -5.55 -0.63 18.18
CA GLY A 25 -5.60 -0.89 16.75
C GLY A 25 -6.05 0.34 15.99
N PHE A 26 -6.53 0.10 14.78
CA PHE A 26 -7.04 1.13 13.88
C PHE A 26 -8.55 1.01 13.63
N ASP A 27 -9.16 -0.09 14.05
CA ASP A 27 -10.60 -0.31 13.95
C ASP A 27 -11.28 0.03 15.28
N LYS A 28 -11.78 1.27 15.37
CA LYS A 28 -12.55 1.76 16.52
C LYS A 28 -13.98 1.20 16.56
N LEU A 29 -14.46 0.52 15.52
CA LEU A 29 -15.76 -0.16 15.53
C LEU A 29 -15.63 -1.63 15.97
N GLY A 30 -14.39 -2.14 16.04
CA GLY A 30 -14.10 -3.51 16.41
C GLY A 30 -14.35 -3.84 17.88
N PRO A 31 -14.47 -5.14 18.22
CA PRO A 31 -14.85 -5.60 19.56
C PRO A 31 -13.84 -5.22 20.65
N CYS A 32 -12.56 -5.02 20.31
CA CYS A 32 -11.54 -4.59 21.26
C CYS A 32 -11.71 -3.13 21.67
N TYR A 33 -12.08 -2.25 20.73
CA TYR A 33 -12.34 -0.84 21.04
C TYR A 33 -13.62 -0.69 21.86
N GLN A 34 -14.69 -1.35 21.45
CA GLN A 34 -15.96 -1.37 22.20
C GLN A 34 -15.76 -1.88 23.64
N PHE A 35 -14.97 -2.95 23.82
CA PHE A 35 -14.65 -3.45 25.16
C PHE A 35 -13.82 -2.46 25.97
N ARG A 36 -12.84 -1.79 25.35
CA ARG A 36 -12.09 -0.70 25.99
C ARG A 36 -12.99 0.45 26.42
N GLU A 37 -13.94 0.87 25.58
CA GLU A 37 -14.88 1.94 25.92
C GLU A 37 -15.70 1.58 27.15
N MET A 38 -16.26 0.37 27.18
CA MET A 38 -16.98 -0.14 28.35
C MET A 38 -16.09 -0.16 29.61
N CYS A 39 -14.85 -0.68 29.53
CA CYS A 39 -13.91 -0.62 30.65
C CYS A 39 -13.63 0.83 31.09
N THR A 40 -13.54 1.77 30.15
CA THR A 40 -13.28 3.19 30.45
C THR A 40 -14.49 3.84 31.13
N GLU A 41 -15.71 3.50 30.73
CA GLU A 41 -16.94 3.96 31.38
C GLU A 41 -17.06 3.45 32.81
N VAL A 42 -16.72 2.18 33.06
CA VAL A 42 -16.66 1.60 34.42
C VAL A 42 -15.60 2.31 35.27
N LEU A 43 -14.38 2.49 34.74
CA LEU A 43 -13.30 3.22 35.44
C LEU A 43 -13.65 4.69 35.75
N LYS A 44 -14.52 5.32 34.94
CA LYS A 44 -15.03 6.68 35.17
C LYS A 44 -16.26 6.72 36.10
N GLY A 45 -16.76 5.58 36.56
CA GLY A 45 -17.97 5.47 37.37
C GLY A 45 -19.26 5.79 36.61
N LEU A 46 -19.24 5.73 35.28
CA LEU A 46 -20.43 5.91 34.43
C LEU A 46 -21.28 4.63 34.34
N LYS A 47 -20.66 3.48 34.65
CA LYS A 47 -21.28 2.15 34.72
C LYS A 47 -20.76 1.41 35.95
N GLU A 48 -21.58 0.55 36.53
CA GLU A 48 -21.20 -0.32 37.65
C GLU A 48 -21.05 -1.76 37.17
N ASP A 49 -19.90 -2.38 37.48
CA ASP A 49 -19.62 -3.80 37.25
C ASP A 49 -18.49 -4.26 38.18
N ASP A 50 -18.87 -4.80 39.34
CA ASP A 50 -17.91 -5.29 40.35
C ASP A 50 -17.17 -6.58 39.92
N THR A 51 -17.60 -7.22 38.83
CA THR A 51 -16.94 -8.43 38.31
C THR A 51 -15.76 -8.11 37.40
N LEU A 52 -15.61 -6.84 36.99
CA LEU A 52 -14.63 -6.39 36.02
C LEU A 52 -13.47 -5.66 36.70
N PHE A 53 -12.26 -6.21 36.54
CA PHE A 53 -11.02 -5.47 36.77
C PHE A 53 -10.45 -4.96 35.44
N ALA A 54 -10.27 -3.64 35.31
CA ALA A 54 -9.71 -3.02 34.11
C ALA A 54 -8.43 -2.23 34.43
N LEU A 55 -7.38 -2.46 33.63
CA LEU A 55 -6.12 -1.72 33.70
C LEU A 55 -5.69 -1.32 32.29
N ILE A 56 -5.56 -0.02 32.07
CA ILE A 56 -5.34 0.55 30.74
C ILE A 56 -4.07 1.40 30.77
N TYR A 57 -3.08 1.01 29.96
CA TYR A 57 -1.86 1.79 29.73
C TYR A 57 -1.89 2.38 28.33
N ALA A 58 -2.17 3.67 28.17
CA ALA A 58 -2.20 4.35 26.88
C ALA A 58 -1.80 5.81 27.08
N LEU A 59 -1.47 6.52 26.00
CA LEU A 59 -1.43 7.98 26.07
C LEU A 59 -2.84 8.54 26.23
N ASP A 60 -2.92 9.69 26.90
CA ASP A 60 -4.15 10.43 27.05
C ASP A 60 -4.49 11.20 25.77
N GLU A 61 -5.75 11.61 25.65
CA GLU A 61 -6.17 12.49 24.56
C GLU A 61 -5.43 13.83 24.63
N GLY A 62 -4.76 14.21 23.55
CA GLY A 62 -3.98 15.45 23.46
C GLY A 62 -2.50 15.32 23.82
N ASP A 63 -2.03 14.17 24.33
CA ASP A 63 -0.60 13.95 24.54
C ASP A 63 0.14 13.89 23.19
N ASP A 64 1.34 14.48 23.13
CA ASP A 64 2.24 14.31 21.98
C ASP A 64 3.00 12.98 22.10
N TRP A 65 2.67 12.03 21.22
CA TRP A 65 3.34 10.73 21.15
C TRP A 65 4.82 10.82 20.78
N LYS A 66 5.28 11.95 20.23
CA LYS A 66 6.70 12.19 19.94
C LYS A 66 7.47 12.68 21.16
N ASP A 67 6.80 13.15 22.22
CA ASP A 67 7.43 13.54 23.47
C ASP A 67 7.78 12.30 24.30
N GLU A 68 9.08 12.09 24.49
CA GLU A 68 9.63 10.98 25.27
C GLU A 68 9.12 10.95 26.72
N LYS A 69 8.73 12.09 27.28
CA LYS A 69 8.15 12.17 28.63
C LYS A 69 6.79 11.47 28.73
N MET A 70 6.06 11.36 27.63
CA MET A 70 4.72 10.76 27.61
C MET A 70 4.76 9.23 27.52
N TRP A 71 5.86 8.64 27.05
CA TRP A 71 5.93 7.21 26.75
C TRP A 71 5.72 6.29 27.95
N ALA A 72 6.01 6.77 29.17
CA ALA A 72 5.81 6.01 30.39
C ALA A 72 4.32 5.66 30.64
N LYS A 73 3.37 6.48 30.13
CA LYS A 73 1.93 6.24 30.29
C LYS A 73 1.46 4.97 29.59
N SER A 74 1.95 4.70 28.38
CA SER A 74 1.64 3.49 27.62
C SER A 74 2.63 2.34 27.85
N ASN A 75 3.80 2.62 28.42
CA ASN A 75 4.86 1.65 28.66
C ASN A 75 5.19 1.59 30.17
N PRO A 76 4.37 0.93 31.00
CA PRO A 76 4.56 0.90 32.45
C PRO A 76 5.88 0.24 32.90
N ASN A 77 6.51 -0.53 32.03
CA ASN A 77 7.80 -1.19 32.29
C ASN A 77 8.98 -0.54 31.52
N LEU A 78 8.83 0.75 31.16
CA LEU A 78 9.86 1.53 30.46
C LEU A 78 11.15 1.60 31.30
N GLY A 79 12.28 1.35 30.64
CA GLY A 79 13.60 1.25 31.28
C GLY A 79 13.96 -0.17 31.71
N ILE A 80 12.99 -1.08 31.86
CA ILE A 80 13.21 -2.48 32.25
C ILE A 80 13.14 -3.41 31.04
N THR A 81 11.95 -3.66 30.47
CA THR A 81 11.79 -4.51 29.26
C THR A 81 11.91 -3.69 27.98
N VAL A 82 11.16 -2.60 27.88
CA VAL A 82 11.25 -1.66 26.76
C VAL A 82 12.25 -0.57 27.13
N LYS A 83 13.24 -0.31 26.28
CA LYS A 83 14.24 0.75 26.53
C LYS A 83 13.83 2.03 25.80
N SER A 84 14.03 3.20 26.42
CA SER A 84 13.73 4.49 25.79
C SER A 84 14.48 4.69 24.47
N LYS A 85 15.71 4.13 24.35
CA LYS A 85 16.46 4.11 23.09
C LYS A 85 15.66 3.47 21.94
N TYR A 86 15.04 2.31 22.19
CA TYR A 86 14.25 1.60 21.18
C TYR A 86 13.01 2.41 20.79
N LEU A 87 12.28 2.99 21.76
CA LEU A 87 11.13 3.84 21.46
C LEU A 87 11.53 5.08 20.66
N ARG A 88 12.67 5.70 20.96
CA ARG A 88 13.20 6.82 20.18
C ARG A 88 13.52 6.44 18.74
N GLU A 89 14.13 5.27 18.53
CA GLU A 89 14.38 4.74 17.19
C GLU A 89 13.07 4.46 16.44
N GLN A 90 12.04 3.91 17.11
CA GLN A 90 10.74 3.71 16.48
C GLN A 90 10.06 5.04 16.16
N VAL A 91 10.03 6.00 17.09
CA VAL A 91 9.43 7.32 16.84
C VAL A 91 10.14 8.02 15.68
N GLN A 92 11.47 7.98 15.61
CA GLN A 92 12.21 8.52 14.47
C GLN A 92 11.88 7.79 13.16
N LYS A 93 11.73 6.46 13.22
CA LYS A 93 11.31 5.66 12.06
C LYS A 93 9.91 6.06 11.58
N ALA A 94 8.96 6.27 12.48
CA ALA A 94 7.62 6.74 12.13
C ALA A 94 7.63 8.15 11.52
N ILE A 95 8.47 9.06 12.03
CA ILE A 95 8.66 10.40 11.46
C ILE A 95 9.20 10.32 10.03
N ASN A 96 10.14 9.40 9.79
CA ASN A 96 10.80 9.26 8.49
C ASN A 96 9.98 8.42 7.50
N SER A 97 9.13 7.51 7.98
CA SER A 97 8.31 6.60 7.18
C SER A 97 6.85 6.68 7.65
N PRO A 98 6.01 7.53 7.02
CA PRO A 98 4.60 7.68 7.38
C PRO A 98 3.82 6.35 7.39
N SER A 99 4.17 5.39 6.53
CA SER A 99 3.58 4.04 6.52
C SER A 99 3.75 3.25 7.81
N GLU A 100 4.80 3.53 8.57
CA GLU A 100 5.10 2.84 9.82
C GLU A 100 4.44 3.54 11.02
N GLU A 101 3.95 4.79 10.85
CA GLU A 101 3.44 5.63 11.94
C GLU A 101 2.29 4.97 12.69
N VAL A 102 1.23 4.52 12.00
CA VAL A 102 0.09 3.84 12.66
C VAL A 102 0.55 2.58 13.37
N GLY A 103 1.44 1.79 12.74
CA GLY A 103 1.98 0.58 13.35
C GLY A 103 2.74 0.87 14.64
N ILE A 104 3.51 1.95 14.68
CA ILE A 104 4.31 2.36 15.83
C ILE A 104 3.43 3.01 16.90
N LYS A 105 2.51 3.90 16.52
CA LYS A 105 1.52 4.49 17.44
C LYS A 105 0.68 3.43 18.13
N THR A 106 0.21 2.42 17.40
CA THR A 106 -0.57 1.33 17.98
C THR A 106 0.28 0.39 18.83
N LYS A 107 1.42 -0.10 18.33
CA LYS A 107 2.19 -1.17 19.00
C LYS A 107 3.19 -0.70 20.05
N ASN A 108 3.75 0.50 19.92
CA ASN A 108 4.78 1.01 20.82
C ASN A 108 4.25 2.07 21.80
N ILE A 109 3.19 2.77 21.41
CA ILE A 109 2.62 3.92 22.11
C ILE A 109 1.18 3.62 22.59
N ASN A 110 0.61 2.48 22.19
CA ASN A 110 -0.74 2.03 22.55
C ASN A 110 -1.85 3.08 22.31
N MET A 111 -1.73 3.82 21.20
CA MET A 111 -2.68 4.85 20.77
C MET A 111 -3.61 4.29 19.69
N TRP A 112 -4.91 4.41 19.91
CA TRP A 112 -5.91 4.07 18.88
C TRP A 112 -5.84 5.11 17.76
N CYS A 113 -5.61 4.64 16.55
CA CYS A 113 -5.55 5.49 15.36
C CYS A 113 -6.82 5.31 14.54
N ASP A 114 -7.14 6.27 13.68
CA ASP A 114 -8.06 6.01 12.59
C ASP A 114 -7.30 5.24 11.48
N ALA A 115 -8.02 4.38 10.75
CA ALA A 115 -7.42 3.38 9.87
C ALA A 115 -6.70 3.88 8.63
N GLU A 116 -6.62 5.19 8.41
CA GLU A 116 -5.95 5.75 7.24
C GLU A 116 -4.64 6.43 7.63
N THR A 117 -3.54 5.68 7.61
CA THR A 117 -2.27 6.25 7.17
C THR A 117 -2.24 6.26 5.66
N VAL A 118 -2.28 7.46 5.09
CA VAL A 118 -1.84 7.68 3.71
C VAL A 118 -0.39 7.20 3.61
N TRP A 119 -0.11 6.25 2.71
CA TRP A 119 1.23 5.69 2.56
C TRP A 119 2.26 6.77 2.22
N ILE A 120 2.05 7.47 1.11
CA ILE A 120 2.90 8.58 0.67
C ILE A 120 2.07 9.86 0.73
N PRO A 121 2.43 10.84 1.59
CA PRO A 121 1.71 12.10 1.64
C PRO A 121 1.68 12.81 0.30
N ASP A 122 0.54 13.42 -0.04
CA ASP A 122 0.29 14.06 -1.35
C ASP A 122 1.41 15.01 -1.82
N HIS A 123 2.02 15.77 -0.91
CA HIS A 123 3.08 16.71 -1.27
C HIS A 123 4.34 16.02 -1.83
N TYR A 124 4.69 14.81 -1.39
CA TYR A 124 5.80 14.05 -1.99
C TYR A 124 5.45 13.59 -3.41
N ILE A 125 4.22 13.18 -3.65
CA ILE A 125 3.75 12.79 -4.99
C ILE A 125 3.73 14.01 -5.92
N LEU A 126 3.23 15.16 -5.44
CA LEU A 126 3.21 16.40 -6.20
C LEU A 126 4.63 16.89 -6.54
N ASN A 127 5.54 16.87 -5.56
CA ASN A 127 6.94 17.26 -5.78
C ASN A 127 7.69 16.30 -6.71
N SER A 128 7.23 15.05 -6.81
CA SER A 128 7.79 14.04 -7.71
C SER A 128 7.05 13.98 -9.05
N SER A 129 5.99 14.77 -9.26
CA SER A 129 5.21 14.74 -10.50
C SER A 129 5.84 15.65 -11.56
N ASP A 130 6.15 15.11 -12.74
CA ASP A 130 6.63 15.88 -13.89
C ASP A 130 6.20 15.19 -15.20
N ASN A 131 6.30 15.87 -16.34
CA ASN A 131 5.99 15.25 -17.62
C ASN A 131 7.10 14.26 -18.00
N VAL A 132 6.72 13.00 -18.22
CA VAL A 132 7.63 11.93 -18.62
C VAL A 132 7.27 11.53 -20.05
N GLU A 133 8.10 11.87 -21.02
CA GLU A 133 7.91 11.51 -22.43
C GLU A 133 8.86 10.39 -22.84
N PHE A 134 8.35 9.39 -23.57
CA PHE A 134 9.15 8.23 -23.99
C PHE A 134 10.38 8.63 -24.82
N GLU A 135 10.24 9.66 -25.66
CA GLU A 135 11.29 10.21 -26.50
C GLU A 135 12.53 10.65 -25.72
N ARG A 136 12.37 11.07 -24.46
CA ARG A 136 13.49 11.44 -23.59
C ARG A 136 14.38 10.25 -23.23
N PHE A 137 13.82 9.04 -23.25
CA PHE A 137 14.49 7.80 -22.86
C PHE A 137 14.82 6.92 -24.06
N ARG A 138 14.88 7.51 -25.26
CA ARG A 138 15.23 6.78 -26.47
C ARG A 138 16.58 6.06 -26.29
N ASP A 139 16.63 4.80 -26.70
CA ASP A 139 17.80 3.93 -26.60
C ASP A 139 18.30 3.71 -25.15
N MET A 140 17.44 3.93 -24.15
CA MET A 140 17.75 3.64 -22.73
C MET A 140 17.05 2.35 -22.26
N ASP A 141 17.57 1.79 -21.17
CA ASP A 141 16.97 0.64 -20.50
C ASP A 141 15.62 1.00 -19.88
N CYS A 142 14.64 0.15 -20.15
CA CYS A 142 13.29 0.24 -19.63
C CYS A 142 12.93 -1.07 -18.91
N TYR A 143 12.40 -0.94 -17.70
CA TYR A 143 11.80 -2.03 -16.95
C TYR A 143 10.31 -1.79 -16.85
N MET A 144 9.51 -2.83 -17.03
CA MET A 144 8.08 -2.70 -17.08
C MET A 144 7.38 -3.53 -16.02
N GLY A 145 6.19 -3.07 -15.63
CA GLY A 145 5.27 -3.79 -14.77
C GLY A 145 3.87 -3.75 -15.37
N ILE A 146 3.15 -4.86 -15.34
CA ILE A 146 1.82 -4.98 -15.91
C ILE A 146 0.85 -5.59 -14.89
N ASP A 147 -0.10 -4.76 -14.47
CA ASP A 147 -1.21 -5.19 -13.61
C ASP A 147 -2.44 -5.42 -14.51
N LEU A 148 -2.76 -6.70 -14.76
CA LEU A 148 -3.84 -7.12 -15.65
C LEU A 148 -5.16 -7.25 -14.88
N SER A 149 -6.19 -6.57 -15.38
CA SER A 149 -7.58 -6.70 -14.91
C SER A 149 -8.50 -7.03 -16.08
N SER A 150 -9.46 -7.91 -15.86
CA SER A 150 -10.36 -8.37 -16.92
C SER A 150 -11.63 -7.54 -17.08
N THR A 151 -12.20 -6.93 -16.03
CA THR A 151 -13.57 -6.36 -16.10
C THR A 151 -13.73 -4.92 -15.60
N SER A 152 -13.54 -4.66 -14.30
CA SER A 152 -13.89 -3.36 -13.67
C SER A 152 -12.70 -2.58 -13.07
N ASP A 153 -11.64 -3.28 -12.70
CA ASP A 153 -10.37 -2.68 -12.24
C ASP A 153 -9.55 -2.18 -13.45
N LEU A 154 -8.70 -1.18 -13.21
CA LEU A 154 -7.83 -0.60 -14.25
C LEU A 154 -6.78 -1.63 -14.67
N THR A 155 -6.59 -1.82 -15.96
CA THR A 155 -5.38 -2.50 -16.45
C THR A 155 -4.29 -1.48 -16.67
N CYS A 156 -3.07 -1.78 -16.22
CA CYS A 156 -1.98 -0.82 -16.21
C CYS A 156 -0.71 -1.39 -16.83
N ALA A 157 -0.04 -0.60 -17.66
CA ALA A 157 1.33 -0.86 -18.10
C ALA A 157 2.23 0.28 -17.61
N ALA A 158 3.07 0.00 -16.61
CA ALA A 158 4.05 0.92 -16.08
C ALA A 158 5.41 0.72 -16.76
N PHE A 159 6.03 1.83 -17.15
CA PHE A 159 7.35 1.91 -17.76
C PHE A 159 8.25 2.66 -16.80
N MET A 160 9.36 2.03 -16.41
CA MET A 160 10.33 2.57 -15.48
C MET A 160 11.68 2.75 -16.16
N PHE A 161 12.23 3.96 -16.07
CA PHE A 161 13.52 4.32 -16.62
C PHE A 161 14.48 4.67 -15.47
N PRO A 162 15.34 3.73 -15.05
CA PRO A 162 16.38 4.01 -14.06
C PRO A 162 17.50 4.82 -14.71
N THR A 163 17.84 5.97 -14.12
CA THR A 163 19.03 6.77 -14.50
C THR A 163 20.01 6.85 -13.33
N SER A 164 21.18 7.46 -13.54
CA SER A 164 22.17 7.68 -12.47
C SER A 164 21.64 8.59 -11.35
N GLU A 165 20.75 9.53 -11.67
CA GLU A 165 20.24 10.52 -10.71
C GLU A 165 18.86 10.17 -10.15
N LYS A 166 17.93 9.83 -11.04
CA LYS A 166 16.50 9.60 -10.72
C LYS A 166 15.93 8.39 -11.42
N THR A 167 14.85 7.86 -10.87
CA THR A 167 14.04 6.82 -11.50
C THR A 167 12.73 7.45 -12.01
N TYR A 168 12.46 7.33 -13.30
CA TYR A 168 11.26 7.89 -13.92
C TYR A 168 10.21 6.81 -14.14
N PHE A 169 8.95 7.14 -13.94
CA PHE A 169 7.81 6.25 -14.14
C PHE A 169 6.77 6.87 -15.06
N LYS A 170 6.31 6.13 -16.06
CA LYS A 170 5.14 6.47 -16.87
C LYS A 170 4.17 5.31 -16.88
N VAL A 171 2.88 5.58 -16.72
CA VAL A 171 1.84 4.54 -16.69
C VAL A 171 0.85 4.79 -17.81
N LYS A 172 0.62 3.78 -18.63
CA LYS A 172 -0.52 3.72 -19.55
C LYS A 172 -1.65 2.94 -18.88
N TYR A 173 -2.85 3.49 -18.94
CA TYR A 173 -4.06 2.91 -18.34
C TYR A 173 -5.01 2.43 -19.43
N TYR A 174 -5.66 1.30 -19.17
CA TYR A 174 -6.63 0.68 -20.06
C TYR A 174 -7.88 0.26 -19.29
N LEU A 175 -9.03 0.38 -19.95
CA LEU A 175 -10.32 0.03 -19.36
C LEU A 175 -11.30 -0.44 -20.44
N PRO A 176 -12.07 -1.51 -20.24
CA PRO A 176 -13.07 -1.92 -21.21
C PRO A 176 -14.26 -0.96 -21.23
N GLU A 177 -14.89 -0.82 -22.40
CA GLU A 177 -16.03 0.08 -22.60
C GLU A 177 -17.19 -0.21 -21.62
N MET A 178 -17.42 -1.48 -21.29
CA MET A 178 -18.47 -1.88 -20.33
C MET A 178 -18.28 -1.24 -18.95
N ALA A 179 -17.05 -1.04 -18.48
CA ALA A 179 -16.79 -0.42 -17.18
C ALA A 179 -17.25 1.05 -17.12
N LEU A 180 -17.40 1.74 -18.27
CA LEU A 180 -17.97 3.09 -18.33
C LEU A 180 -19.48 3.12 -18.05
N GLN A 181 -20.17 1.98 -18.15
CA GLN A 181 -21.59 1.87 -17.84
C GLN A 181 -21.83 1.60 -16.35
N GLU A 182 -20.80 1.25 -15.60
CA GLU A 182 -20.90 1.04 -14.17
C GLU A 182 -21.21 2.37 -13.46
N LYS A 183 -22.43 2.48 -12.93
CA LYS A 183 -22.95 3.72 -12.32
C LYS A 183 -21.99 4.33 -11.30
N ARG A 184 -21.22 3.49 -10.61
CA ARG A 184 -20.30 3.86 -9.54
C ARG A 184 -19.08 4.66 -10.02
N PHE A 185 -18.53 4.32 -11.17
CA PHE A 185 -17.31 4.94 -11.71
C PHE A 185 -17.55 5.73 -12.99
N LYS A 186 -18.76 5.71 -13.53
CA LYS A 186 -19.15 6.33 -14.81
C LYS A 186 -18.64 7.76 -14.98
N GLU A 187 -18.77 8.59 -13.95
CA GLU A 187 -18.33 9.99 -14.02
C GLU A 187 -16.80 10.11 -13.99
N LEU A 188 -16.14 9.41 -13.07
CA LEU A 188 -14.68 9.41 -12.90
C LEU A 188 -13.96 8.89 -14.16
N TYR A 189 -14.33 7.69 -14.62
CA TYR A 189 -13.74 7.11 -15.83
C TYR A 189 -14.12 7.89 -17.08
N GLY A 190 -15.35 8.43 -17.12
CA GLY A 190 -15.79 9.31 -18.19
C GLY A 190 -14.93 10.58 -18.28
N GLU A 191 -14.52 11.16 -17.16
CA GLU A 191 -13.62 12.30 -17.11
C GLU A 191 -12.21 11.95 -17.59
N TRP A 192 -11.62 10.86 -17.07
CA TRP A 192 -10.29 10.40 -17.50
C TRP A 192 -10.23 10.09 -19.00
N ARG A 193 -11.30 9.50 -19.55
CA ARG A 193 -11.45 9.29 -20.99
C ARG A 193 -11.49 10.61 -21.75
N ARG A 194 -12.30 11.59 -21.31
CA ARG A 194 -12.39 12.91 -21.97
C ARG A 194 -11.05 13.66 -21.96
N GLN A 195 -10.24 13.46 -20.92
CA GLN A 195 -8.90 14.03 -20.81
C GLN A 195 -7.83 13.23 -21.57
N GLY A 196 -8.18 12.09 -22.18
CA GLY A 196 -7.23 11.24 -22.91
C GLY A 196 -6.22 10.52 -22.02
N LEU A 197 -6.52 10.34 -20.74
CA LEU A 197 -5.60 9.76 -19.75
C LEU A 197 -5.69 8.23 -19.66
N ILE A 198 -6.73 7.64 -20.26
CA ILE A 198 -7.02 6.22 -20.26
C ILE A 198 -7.49 5.77 -21.64
N THR A 199 -6.96 4.64 -22.10
CA THR A 199 -7.35 4.01 -23.37
C THR A 199 -8.55 3.11 -23.12
N ILE A 200 -9.63 3.31 -23.88
CA ILE A 200 -10.82 2.46 -23.78
C ILE A 200 -10.74 1.35 -24.81
N THR A 201 -10.83 0.10 -24.36
CA THR A 201 -10.88 -1.06 -25.25
C THR A 201 -12.32 -1.46 -25.54
N PRO A 202 -12.66 -1.90 -26.76
CA PRO A 202 -14.00 -2.37 -27.08
C PRO A 202 -14.42 -3.58 -26.26
N GLY A 203 -15.72 -3.70 -25.97
CA GLY A 203 -16.30 -4.90 -25.37
C GLY A 203 -16.41 -4.87 -23.84
N ASN A 204 -16.63 -6.06 -23.27
CA ASN A 204 -16.91 -6.26 -21.84
C ASN A 204 -15.69 -6.67 -21.01
N VAL A 205 -14.57 -6.98 -21.67
CA VAL A 205 -13.29 -7.29 -21.05
C VAL A 205 -12.18 -6.47 -21.67
N THR A 206 -11.12 -6.20 -20.92
CA THR A 206 -9.97 -5.46 -21.44
C THR A 206 -9.37 -6.22 -22.62
N ASP A 207 -9.24 -5.57 -23.77
CA ASP A 207 -8.58 -6.15 -24.93
C ASP A 207 -7.06 -5.97 -24.79
N TYR A 208 -6.38 -7.07 -24.46
CA TYR A 208 -4.95 -7.05 -24.22
C TYR A 208 -4.11 -6.83 -25.48
N ASP A 209 -4.69 -6.93 -26.69
CA ASP A 209 -3.97 -6.60 -27.93
C ASP A 209 -3.64 -5.11 -28.01
N TYR A 210 -4.47 -4.23 -27.45
CA TYR A 210 -4.18 -2.79 -27.35
C TYR A 210 -2.92 -2.55 -26.53
N ILE A 211 -2.81 -3.25 -25.40
CA ILE A 211 -1.66 -3.16 -24.50
C ILE A 211 -0.42 -3.68 -25.22
N LEU A 212 -0.52 -4.85 -25.85
CA LEU A 212 0.60 -5.47 -26.55
C LEU A 212 1.11 -4.60 -27.71
N ASN A 213 0.21 -4.00 -28.50
CA ASN A 213 0.60 -3.09 -29.58
C ASN A 213 1.28 -1.83 -29.03
N ASP A 214 0.76 -1.24 -27.95
CA ASP A 214 1.39 -0.11 -27.28
C ASP A 214 2.79 -0.43 -26.77
N ILE A 215 3.01 -1.65 -26.24
CA ILE A 215 4.33 -2.09 -25.79
C ILE A 215 5.29 -2.22 -26.96
N LEU A 216 4.85 -2.77 -28.09
CA LEU A 216 5.69 -2.91 -29.29
C LEU A 216 6.08 -1.56 -29.87
N ASP A 217 5.15 -0.61 -29.95
CA ASP A 217 5.45 0.77 -30.41
C ASP A 217 6.48 1.47 -29.52
N ILE A 218 6.48 1.16 -28.21
CA ILE A 218 7.44 1.71 -27.25
C ILE A 218 8.78 0.96 -27.31
N ARG A 219 8.76 -0.36 -27.56
CA ARG A 219 9.97 -1.17 -27.79
C ARG A 219 10.82 -0.63 -28.93
N ASP A 220 10.22 -0.01 -29.94
CA ASP A 220 10.94 0.63 -31.04
C ASP A 220 11.67 1.93 -30.64
N LYS A 221 11.44 2.41 -29.40
CA LYS A 221 12.05 3.61 -28.85
C LYS A 221 13.05 3.29 -27.74
N VAL A 222 12.83 2.24 -26.95
CA VAL A 222 13.59 1.96 -25.71
C VAL A 222 13.97 0.47 -25.61
N TYR A 223 15.00 0.15 -24.83
CA TYR A 223 15.40 -1.23 -24.59
C TYR A 223 14.62 -1.82 -23.41
N ILE A 224 13.52 -2.50 -23.71
CA ILE A 224 12.75 -3.23 -22.69
C ILE A 224 13.59 -4.42 -22.22
N GLN A 225 14.12 -4.32 -21.00
CA GLN A 225 14.95 -5.36 -20.39
C GLN A 225 14.08 -6.49 -19.84
N LYS A 226 12.99 -6.13 -19.14
CA LYS A 226 12.08 -7.06 -18.45
C LYS A 226 10.67 -6.48 -18.35
N ILE A 227 9.68 -7.35 -18.42
CA ILE A 227 8.27 -7.04 -18.18
C ILE A 227 7.78 -7.92 -17.03
N SER A 228 7.68 -7.34 -15.85
CA SER A 228 7.19 -8.00 -14.64
C SER A 228 5.67 -8.01 -14.59
N TYR A 229 5.08 -9.13 -14.18
CA TYR A 229 3.63 -9.30 -14.12
C TYR A 229 3.25 -10.35 -13.08
N ASP A 230 2.03 -10.29 -12.54
CA ASP A 230 1.50 -11.39 -11.74
C ASP A 230 1.06 -12.55 -12.62
N SER A 231 1.59 -13.75 -12.33
CA SER A 231 1.30 -14.95 -13.12
C SER A 231 -0.16 -15.39 -13.09
N TRP A 232 -0.94 -14.93 -12.10
CA TRP A 232 -2.33 -15.32 -11.95
C TRP A 232 -3.20 -14.65 -13.03
N ASN A 233 -3.90 -15.46 -13.83
CA ASN A 233 -4.75 -15.03 -14.96
C ASN A 233 -4.03 -14.34 -16.15
N ALA A 234 -2.70 -14.32 -16.20
CA ALA A 234 -1.93 -13.70 -17.27
C ALA A 234 -1.48 -14.65 -18.39
N THR A 235 -1.70 -15.96 -18.26
CA THR A 235 -1.07 -16.99 -19.10
C THR A 235 -1.16 -16.74 -20.61
N GLN A 236 -2.35 -16.44 -21.14
CA GLN A 236 -2.53 -16.22 -22.58
C GLN A 236 -1.84 -14.94 -23.05
N PHE A 237 -1.89 -13.88 -22.26
CA PHE A 237 -1.21 -12.63 -22.57
C PHE A 237 0.31 -12.83 -22.61
N THR A 238 0.85 -13.53 -21.62
CA THR A 238 2.29 -13.87 -21.56
C THR A 238 2.72 -14.64 -22.80
N ILE A 239 2.00 -15.71 -23.19
CA ILE A 239 2.34 -16.49 -24.39
C ILE A 239 2.38 -15.59 -25.63
N ASN A 240 1.34 -14.77 -25.83
CA ASN A 240 1.26 -13.86 -26.97
C ASN A 240 2.40 -12.81 -26.97
N ALA A 241 2.80 -12.33 -25.79
CA ALA A 241 3.88 -11.37 -25.63
C ALA A 241 5.26 -11.99 -25.89
N GLU A 242 5.50 -13.20 -25.36
CA GLU A 242 6.73 -13.97 -25.59
C GLU A 242 6.89 -14.38 -27.06
N ASP A 243 5.81 -14.77 -27.74
CA ASP A 243 5.81 -15.06 -29.19
C ASP A 243 6.23 -13.84 -30.02
N LYS A 244 5.97 -12.62 -29.53
CA LYS A 244 6.45 -11.36 -30.13
C LYS A 244 7.86 -10.95 -29.65
N GLY A 245 8.52 -11.78 -28.86
CA GLY A 245 9.88 -11.60 -28.36
C GLY A 245 9.99 -10.59 -27.21
N LEU A 246 8.95 -10.39 -26.41
CA LEU A 246 9.00 -9.55 -25.22
C LEU A 246 9.55 -10.35 -24.01
N PRO A 247 10.43 -9.74 -23.19
CA PRO A 247 11.07 -10.43 -22.07
C PRO A 247 10.17 -10.45 -20.83
N MET A 248 9.15 -11.31 -20.85
CA MET A 248 8.21 -11.49 -19.74
C MET A 248 8.90 -12.19 -18.55
N GLU A 249 8.68 -11.71 -17.33
CA GLU A 249 9.18 -12.34 -16.11
C GLU A 249 8.12 -12.34 -15.00
N PRO A 250 7.72 -13.50 -14.45
CA PRO A 250 6.71 -13.53 -13.40
C PRO A 250 7.23 -12.88 -12.11
N PHE A 251 6.43 -12.00 -11.52
CA PHE A 251 6.73 -11.32 -10.25
C PHE A 251 5.51 -11.35 -9.32
N SER A 252 5.55 -12.21 -8.30
CA SER A 252 4.39 -12.42 -7.42
C SER A 252 4.02 -11.18 -6.60
N GLN A 253 2.73 -10.85 -6.57
CA GLN A 253 2.13 -9.81 -5.73
C GLN A 253 1.97 -10.18 -4.23
N ALA A 254 2.62 -11.26 -3.79
CA ALA A 254 2.65 -11.65 -2.39
C ALA A 254 3.36 -10.61 -1.51
N LEU A 255 2.91 -10.47 -0.25
CA LEU A 255 3.44 -9.52 0.74
C LEU A 255 4.97 -9.54 0.87
N GLY A 256 5.58 -10.73 0.88
CA GLY A 256 7.04 -10.88 0.99
C GLY A 256 7.80 -10.29 -0.19
N ASN A 257 7.35 -10.58 -1.42
CA ASN A 257 8.00 -10.13 -2.65
C ASN A 257 7.81 -8.62 -2.85
N PHE A 258 6.62 -8.10 -2.56
CA PHE A 258 6.33 -6.67 -2.69
C PHE A 258 6.96 -5.80 -1.59
N ASN A 259 7.40 -6.39 -0.47
CA ASN A 259 8.00 -5.63 0.64
C ASN A 259 9.20 -4.78 0.20
N ARG A 260 10.10 -5.36 -0.60
CA ARG A 260 11.31 -4.68 -1.07
C ARG A 260 11.01 -3.53 -2.04
N PRO A 261 10.28 -3.72 -3.16
CA PRO A 261 9.94 -2.61 -4.05
C PRO A 261 9.06 -1.56 -3.37
N THR A 262 8.16 -1.95 -2.45
CA THR A 262 7.35 -0.98 -1.70
C THR A 262 8.23 -0.04 -0.88
N LYS A 263 9.17 -0.57 -0.09
CA LYS A 263 10.08 0.26 0.70
C LYS A 263 11.01 1.10 -0.16
N GLU A 264 11.45 0.56 -1.30
CA GLU A 264 12.30 1.32 -2.22
C GLU A 264 11.54 2.45 -2.92
N MET A 265 10.28 2.25 -3.33
CA MET A 265 9.43 3.31 -3.87
C MET A 265 9.22 4.43 -2.85
N GLU A 266 8.90 4.08 -1.60
CA GLU A 266 8.81 5.05 -0.50
C GLU A 266 10.12 5.83 -0.36
N ARG A 267 11.27 5.13 -0.31
CA ARG A 267 12.59 5.77 -0.22
C ARG A 267 12.85 6.72 -1.39
N LEU A 268 12.55 6.32 -2.62
CA LEU A 268 12.78 7.14 -3.82
C LEU A 268 11.93 8.41 -3.81
N LEU A 269 10.65 8.31 -3.46
CA LEU A 269 9.73 9.46 -3.40
C LEU A 269 10.11 10.41 -2.26
N LEU A 270 10.38 9.89 -1.06
CA LEU A 270 10.75 10.73 0.09
C LEU A 270 12.12 11.41 -0.09
N SER A 271 13.03 10.81 -0.86
CA SER A 271 14.35 11.40 -1.16
C SER A 271 14.39 12.25 -2.43
N GLY A 272 13.25 12.47 -3.12
CA GLY A 272 13.19 13.24 -4.35
C GLY A 272 13.93 12.60 -5.54
N LYS A 273 14.14 11.27 -5.48
CA LYS A 273 14.83 10.46 -6.48
C LYS A 273 13.88 9.71 -7.41
N ALA A 274 12.56 9.83 -7.22
CA ALA A 274 11.56 9.37 -8.18
C ALA A 274 10.97 10.55 -8.95
N VAL A 275 10.61 10.31 -10.21
CA VAL A 275 9.75 11.18 -11.01
C VAL A 275 8.59 10.34 -11.54
N ILE A 276 7.37 10.74 -11.27
CA ILE A 276 6.14 10.08 -11.73
C ILE A 276 5.50 10.96 -12.79
N ASP A 277 5.09 10.38 -13.91
CA ASP A 277 4.39 11.09 -14.97
C ASP A 277 3.17 11.85 -14.42
N ASN A 278 3.03 13.11 -14.83
CA ASN A 278 2.00 14.03 -14.37
C ASN A 278 0.61 13.64 -14.89
N ASN A 279 0.07 12.55 -14.33
CA ASN A 279 -1.24 12.00 -14.63
C ASN A 279 -2.09 12.00 -13.35
N VAL A 280 -3.33 12.51 -13.43
CA VAL A 280 -4.22 12.56 -12.26
C VAL A 280 -4.58 11.17 -11.74
N ILE A 281 -4.55 10.14 -12.59
CA ILE A 281 -4.79 8.75 -12.21
C ILE A 281 -3.66 8.26 -11.30
N ASN A 282 -2.39 8.59 -11.58
CA ASN A 282 -1.26 8.25 -10.70
C ASN A 282 -1.49 8.81 -9.28
N ARG A 283 -1.83 10.10 -9.18
CA ARG A 283 -2.11 10.76 -7.89
C ARG A 283 -3.29 10.12 -7.17
N HIS A 284 -4.36 9.82 -7.90
CA HIS A 284 -5.52 9.12 -7.37
C HIS A 284 -5.14 7.75 -6.80
N CYS A 285 -4.35 6.97 -7.54
CA CYS A 285 -3.88 5.67 -7.09
C CYS A 285 -3.01 5.75 -5.83
N PHE A 286 -2.05 6.66 -5.75
CA PHE A 286 -1.23 6.84 -4.55
C PHE A 286 -2.06 7.23 -3.32
N ARG A 287 -3.02 8.14 -3.48
CA ARG A 287 -3.91 8.58 -2.39
C ARG A 287 -4.77 7.44 -1.84
N ASN A 288 -5.14 6.50 -2.71
CA ASN A 288 -6.00 5.37 -2.37
C ASN A 288 -5.27 4.22 -1.66
N VAL A 289 -3.93 4.23 -1.62
CA VAL A 289 -3.16 3.14 -1.01
C VAL A 289 -3.37 3.10 0.50
N ALA A 290 -3.81 1.93 0.97
CA ALA A 290 -3.66 1.50 2.35
C ALA A 290 -2.52 0.48 2.45
N MET A 291 -1.75 0.51 3.53
CA MET A 291 -0.63 -0.42 3.72
C MET A 291 -1.11 -1.69 4.42
N ALA A 292 -1.06 -2.82 3.71
CA ALA A 292 -1.22 -4.14 4.31
C ALA A 292 0.12 -4.55 4.96
N ARG A 293 0.06 -5.16 6.15
CA ARG A 293 1.23 -5.59 6.90
C ARG A 293 1.04 -6.97 7.51
N ASP A 294 2.08 -7.82 7.44
CA ASP A 294 2.09 -9.13 8.10
C ASP A 294 2.78 -9.10 9.48
N ARG A 295 2.77 -10.24 10.17
CA ARG A 295 3.42 -10.42 11.48
C ARG A 295 4.95 -10.27 11.42
N ASN A 296 5.55 -10.53 10.26
CA ASN A 296 7.00 -10.44 10.02
C ASN A 296 7.44 -9.00 9.68
N GLY A 297 6.50 -8.07 9.60
CA GLY A 297 6.78 -6.67 9.28
C GLY A 297 6.97 -6.41 7.79
N ASN A 298 6.56 -7.34 6.92
CA ASN A 298 6.47 -7.07 5.49
C ASN A 298 5.27 -6.20 5.20
N THR A 299 5.41 -5.29 4.24
CA THR A 299 4.39 -4.33 3.86
C THR A 299 4.14 -4.33 2.37
N LYS A 300 2.89 -4.19 1.94
CA LYS A 300 2.56 -3.91 0.53
C LYS A 300 1.37 -2.95 0.41
N PRO A 301 1.26 -2.19 -0.68
CA PRO A 301 0.02 -1.49 -1.01
C PRO A 301 -1.16 -2.46 -1.14
N SER A 302 -2.30 -2.02 -0.64
CA SER A 302 -3.57 -2.71 -0.71
C SER A 302 -4.69 -1.67 -0.85
N LYS A 303 -5.76 -2.05 -1.52
CA LYS A 303 -7.00 -1.27 -1.50
C LYS A 303 -7.80 -1.62 -0.25
N GLN A 304 -8.35 -0.62 0.43
CA GLN A 304 -9.24 -0.81 1.59
C GLN A 304 -10.64 -1.26 1.12
N PHE A 305 -11.08 -0.71 -0.01
CA PHE A 305 -12.34 -1.01 -0.68
C PHE A 305 -12.09 -1.12 -2.19
N GLU A 306 -12.98 -1.78 -2.91
CA GLU A 306 -12.83 -2.05 -4.35
C GLU A 306 -12.71 -0.78 -5.21
N GLU A 307 -13.24 0.34 -4.72
CA GLU A 307 -13.28 1.64 -5.42
C GLU A 307 -12.01 2.44 -5.32
N LYS A 308 -11.20 2.12 -4.31
CA LYS A 308 -9.91 2.75 -4.10
C LYS A 308 -8.91 2.12 -5.04
N LYS A 309 -8.99 2.49 -6.33
CA LYS A 309 -8.11 1.99 -7.39
C LYS A 309 -6.67 2.34 -7.07
N ILE A 310 -5.78 1.35 -7.13
CA ILE A 310 -4.34 1.48 -6.86
C ILE A 310 -3.49 0.82 -7.95
N ASP A 311 -4.11 0.37 -9.04
CA ASP A 311 -3.54 -0.55 -10.02
C ASP A 311 -2.29 0.04 -10.69
N GLY A 312 -2.28 1.37 -10.92
CA GLY A 312 -1.09 2.07 -11.42
C GLY A 312 0.10 2.01 -10.47
N VAL A 313 -0.14 2.05 -9.15
CA VAL A 313 0.91 1.87 -8.13
C VAL A 313 1.41 0.43 -8.11
N ILE A 314 0.51 -0.55 -8.25
CA ILE A 314 0.89 -1.96 -8.34
C ILE A 314 1.80 -2.20 -9.53
N ALA A 315 1.41 -1.75 -10.72
CA ALA A 315 2.22 -1.87 -11.93
C ALA A 315 3.60 -1.18 -11.78
N MET A 316 3.66 0.02 -11.18
CA MET A 316 4.94 0.68 -10.89
C MET A 316 5.84 -0.14 -9.94
N LEU A 317 5.25 -0.79 -8.93
CA LEU A 317 5.97 -1.65 -8.00
C LEU A 317 6.44 -2.96 -8.64
N GLU A 318 5.69 -3.52 -9.58
CA GLU A 318 6.13 -4.68 -10.37
C GLU A 318 7.35 -4.32 -11.22
N ALA A 319 7.31 -3.18 -11.92
CA ALA A 319 8.46 -2.69 -12.69
C ALA A 319 9.71 -2.52 -11.83
N LEU A 320 9.55 -1.88 -10.66
CA LEU A 320 10.63 -1.68 -9.70
C LEU A 320 11.09 -3.01 -9.09
N GLY A 321 10.17 -3.94 -8.84
CA GLY A 321 10.45 -5.28 -8.34
C GLY A 321 11.30 -6.12 -9.28
N GLY A 322 10.94 -6.13 -10.57
CA GLY A 322 11.73 -6.77 -11.64
C GLY A 322 13.14 -6.19 -11.75
N TYR A 323 13.24 -4.85 -11.70
CA TYR A 323 14.54 -4.17 -11.70
C TYR A 323 15.41 -4.53 -10.49
N LEU A 324 14.84 -4.53 -9.28
CA LEU A 324 15.57 -4.84 -8.06
C LEU A 324 15.99 -6.30 -7.95
N SER A 325 15.28 -7.20 -8.63
CA SER A 325 15.58 -8.64 -8.69
C SER A 325 16.60 -8.99 -9.79
N SER A 326 16.91 -8.04 -10.66
CA SER A 326 17.87 -8.25 -11.74
C SER A 326 19.32 -8.18 -11.22
N PRO A 327 20.17 -9.18 -11.54
CA PRO A 327 21.59 -9.12 -11.22
C PRO A 327 22.23 -7.89 -11.88
N ARG A 328 22.97 -7.08 -11.12
CA ARG A 328 23.74 -5.96 -11.67
C ARG A 328 25.20 -6.36 -11.78
N TYR A 329 25.64 -6.69 -12.99
CA TYR A 329 27.05 -6.90 -13.29
C TYR A 329 27.63 -5.57 -13.82
N GLY A 330 28.16 -4.73 -12.92
CA GLY A 330 28.94 -3.53 -13.27
C GLY A 330 28.48 -2.23 -12.61
N GLU A 331 29.44 -1.39 -12.21
CA GLU A 331 29.24 0.02 -11.86
C GLU A 331 29.01 0.83 -13.14
N PHE A 332 28.11 1.82 -13.07
CA PHE A 332 27.79 2.76 -14.13
C PHE A 332 29.08 3.35 -14.74
N TYR A 333 29.22 3.28 -16.07
CA TYR A 333 30.26 4.00 -16.81
C TYR A 333 29.87 5.47 -17.01
#